data_AF-A0A932L0R4-F1
#
_entry.id   AF-A0A932L0R4-F1
#
_cell.length_a   1.000
_cell.length_b   1.000
_cell.length_c   1.000
_cell.angle_alpha   90.00
_cell.angle_beta   90.00
_cell.angle_gamma   90.00
#
_symmetry.space_group_name_H-M   'P 1'
#
loop_
_entity.id
_entity.type
_entity.pdbx_description
1 polymer ?
#
loop_
_entity_poly.entity_id
_entity_poly.type
_entity_poly.pdbx_seq_one_letter_code
_entity_poly.pdbx_strand_id
1 'polypeptide(L)'
;VALGLALGALALGALLAFMARTLPHAWLAEVFVAATLLAQRSLFEHVHDVAVALKGQGLEAGRYAVSRIVGRDPQSLDAHGVARAAIESLAENFADGVVAPVFWYVLLGLPGLLLYKTINTADSMIGHRNDKYRDFGMASARLDDVLNLVPARIAGLLLVLAAPFVPRGKPVAALVTMVRDAGHHRSPNSGWPEAAAAGALDLALGGPRKYPGLVVDEKWLGKGRARAELADIHRALHLYTVACLMQAGLVIGLLWLQA
;
A
#
# COMPACT_ATOMS: atom_id res chain seq x y z
N VAL A 1 -24.11 -11.19 1.52
CA VAL A 1 -23.59 -9.86 1.93
C VAL A 1 -22.45 -9.39 1.03
N ALA A 2 -21.33 -10.13 0.90
CA ALA A 2 -20.17 -9.68 0.10
C ALA A 2 -20.52 -9.43 -1.37
N LEU A 3 -21.24 -10.35 -2.01
CA LEU A 3 -21.75 -10.18 -3.37
C LEU A 3 -22.67 -8.95 -3.50
N GLY A 4 -23.51 -8.71 -2.49
CA GLY A 4 -24.40 -7.54 -2.47
C GLY A 4 -23.65 -6.21 -2.37
N LEU A 5 -22.59 -6.16 -1.56
CA LEU A 5 -21.70 -5.00 -1.47
C LEU A 5 -20.96 -4.75 -2.79
N ALA A 6 -20.43 -5.81 -3.41
CA ALA A 6 -19.75 -5.73 -4.70
C ALA A 6 -20.69 -5.23 -5.81
N LEU A 7 -21.90 -5.81 -5.92
CA LEU A 7 -22.91 -5.40 -6.90
C LEU A 7 -23.39 -3.96 -6.63
N GLY A 8 -23.58 -3.59 -5.37
CA GLY A 8 -23.94 -2.23 -4.98
C GLY A 8 -22.86 -1.21 -5.38
N ALA A 9 -21.58 -1.53 -5.14
CA ALA A 9 -20.45 -0.68 -5.54
C ALA A 9 -20.36 -0.52 -7.06
N LEU A 10 -20.52 -1.62 -7.82
CA LEU A 10 -20.56 -1.60 -9.28
C LEU A 10 -21.73 -0.75 -9.81
N ALA A 11 -22.94 -0.95 -9.28
CA ALA A 11 -24.13 -0.23 -9.70
C ALA A 11 -24.01 1.28 -9.38
N LEU A 12 -23.53 1.63 -8.18
CA LEU A 12 -23.29 3.02 -7.79
C LEU A 12 -22.23 3.67 -8.68
N GLY A 13 -21.13 2.97 -8.94
CA GLY A 13 -20.07 3.49 -9.82
C GLY A 13 -20.54 3.69 -11.25
N ALA A 14 -21.37 2.76 -11.76
CA ALA A 14 -21.94 2.87 -13.10
C ALA A 14 -22.91 4.05 -13.20
N LEU A 15 -23.74 4.25 -12.17
CA LEU A 15 -24.65 5.39 -12.08
C LEU A 15 -23.87 6.72 -12.05
N LEU A 16 -22.84 6.83 -11.21
CA LEU A 16 -22.02 8.04 -11.13
C LEU A 16 -21.29 8.33 -12.45
N ALA A 17 -20.72 7.30 -13.09
CA ALA A 17 -20.07 7.44 -14.40
C ALA A 17 -21.08 7.84 -15.49
N PHE A 18 -22.30 7.29 -15.46
CA PHE A 18 -23.36 7.67 -16.38
C PHE A 18 -23.77 9.14 -16.17
N MET A 19 -23.95 9.57 -14.93
CA MET A 19 -24.26 10.97 -14.60
C MET A 19 -23.14 11.90 -15.04
N ALA A 20 -21.87 11.55 -14.79
CA ALA A 20 -20.70 12.34 -15.18
C ALA A 20 -20.63 12.59 -16.70
N ARG A 21 -21.08 11.63 -17.51
CA ARG A 21 -21.11 11.72 -18.98
C ARG A 21 -22.33 12.45 -19.54
N THR A 22 -23.45 12.48 -18.81
CA THR A 22 -24.75 12.96 -19.33
C THR A 22 -25.18 14.31 -18.78
N LEU A 23 -24.82 14.61 -17.53
CA LEU A 23 -25.21 15.86 -16.86
C LEU A 23 -24.08 16.89 -16.96
N PRO A 24 -24.39 18.16 -17.25
CA PRO A 24 -23.40 19.24 -17.21
C PRO A 24 -22.69 19.29 -15.86
N HIS A 25 -21.35 19.40 -15.89
CA HIS A 25 -20.47 19.52 -14.72
C HIS A 25 -20.43 18.31 -13.76
N ALA A 26 -21.18 17.22 -13.99
CA ALA A 26 -21.16 16.05 -13.10
C ALA A 26 -19.81 15.30 -13.09
N TRP A 27 -18.97 15.52 -14.11
CA TRP A 27 -17.58 15.05 -14.12
C TRP A 27 -16.75 15.58 -12.93
N LEU A 28 -17.10 16.73 -12.34
CA LEU A 28 -16.46 17.25 -11.13
C LEU A 28 -16.70 16.32 -9.92
N ALA A 29 -17.90 15.73 -9.83
CA ALA A 29 -18.21 14.77 -8.79
C ALA A 29 -17.42 13.47 -8.97
N GLU A 30 -17.24 13.02 -10.22
CA GLU A 30 -16.37 11.88 -10.53
C GLU A 30 -14.91 12.14 -10.11
N VAL A 31 -14.36 13.31 -10.46
CA VAL A 31 -13.01 13.71 -10.05
C VAL A 31 -12.90 13.76 -8.53
N PHE A 32 -13.90 14.31 -7.83
CA PHE A 32 -13.92 14.36 -6.37
C PHE A 32 -13.97 12.96 -5.74
N VAL A 33 -14.83 12.07 -6.23
CA VAL A 33 -14.91 10.68 -5.77
C VAL A 33 -13.61 9.94 -6.03
N ALA A 34 -13.03 10.08 -7.23
CA ALA A 34 -11.75 9.47 -7.55
C ALA A 34 -10.63 9.97 -6.62
N ALA A 35 -10.51 11.28 -6.44
CA ALA A 35 -9.48 11.90 -5.60
C ALA A 35 -9.59 11.48 -4.12
N THR A 36 -10.81 11.36 -3.58
CA THR A 36 -11.03 10.98 -2.18
C THR A 36 -10.76 9.52 -1.88
N LEU A 37 -10.87 8.64 -2.87
CA LEU A 37 -10.62 7.20 -2.70
C LEU A 37 -9.15 6.80 -2.89
N LEU A 38 -8.31 7.73 -3.36
CA LEU A 38 -6.86 7.58 -3.44
C LEU A 38 -6.19 8.01 -2.13
N ALA A 39 -5.55 7.08 -1.44
CA ALA A 39 -4.95 7.33 -0.13
C ALA A 39 -3.59 8.06 -0.17
N GLN A 40 -3.22 8.66 -1.31
CA GLN A 40 -1.85 9.07 -1.58
C GLN A 40 -1.27 10.06 -0.55
N ARG A 41 -2.02 11.14 -0.28
CA ARG A 41 -1.59 12.18 0.65
C ARG A 41 -1.62 11.68 2.10
N SER A 42 -2.71 11.02 2.48
CA SER A 42 -2.89 10.53 3.85
C SER A 42 -1.81 9.52 4.24
N LEU A 43 -1.45 8.61 3.32
CA LEU A 43 -0.38 7.64 3.53
C LEU A 43 0.98 8.32 3.77
N PHE A 44 1.31 9.32 2.95
CA PHE A 44 2.53 10.10 3.13
C PHE A 44 2.55 10.78 4.51
N GLU A 45 1.47 11.47 4.87
CA GLU A 45 1.36 12.21 6.13
C GLU A 45 1.53 11.29 7.34
N HIS A 46 0.86 10.14 7.38
CA HIS A 46 1.00 9.21 8.50
C HIS A 46 2.41 8.64 8.66
N VAL A 47 3.09 8.31 7.56
CA VAL A 47 4.47 7.79 7.60
C VAL A 47 5.46 8.91 7.95
N HIS A 48 5.23 10.12 7.45
CA HIS A 48 6.00 11.31 7.80
C HIS A 48 5.85 11.66 9.29
N ASP A 49 4.65 11.55 9.85
CA ASP A 49 4.40 11.78 11.29
C ASP A 49 5.21 10.83 12.18
N VAL A 50 5.45 9.59 11.74
CA VAL A 50 6.33 8.66 12.47
C VAL A 50 7.76 9.20 12.54
N ALA A 51 8.29 9.72 11.43
CA ALA A 51 9.61 10.33 11.39
C ALA A 51 9.70 11.56 12.31
N VAL A 52 8.69 12.44 12.25
CA VAL A 52 8.63 13.64 13.09
C VAL A 52 8.55 13.27 14.57
N ALA A 53 7.68 12.33 14.94
CA ALA A 53 7.49 11.88 16.32
C ALA A 53 8.76 11.22 16.88
N LEU A 54 9.38 10.30 16.13
CA LEU A 54 10.63 9.65 16.55
C LEU A 54 11.75 10.66 16.77
N LYS A 55 11.88 11.65 15.88
CA LYS A 55 12.95 12.66 15.95
C LYS A 55 12.74 13.64 17.11
N GLY A 56 11.52 14.16 17.26
CA GLY A 56 11.24 15.27 18.16
C GLY A 56 10.79 14.87 19.57
N GLN A 57 10.18 13.69 19.71
CA GLN A 57 9.47 13.28 20.94
C GLN A 57 9.90 11.89 21.44
N GLY A 58 10.78 11.19 20.71
CA GLY A 58 11.37 9.91 21.12
C GLY A 58 10.52 8.68 20.79
N LEU A 59 10.91 7.54 21.37
CA LEU A 59 10.40 6.23 20.99
C LEU A 59 8.89 6.07 21.24
N GLU A 60 8.38 6.50 22.39
CA GLU A 60 6.95 6.35 22.73
C GLU A 60 6.04 7.11 21.77
N ALA A 61 6.42 8.34 21.40
CA ALA A 61 5.68 9.10 20.40
C ALA A 61 5.77 8.43 19.01
N GLY A 62 6.92 7.88 18.65
CA GLY A 62 7.09 7.08 17.43
C GLY A 62 6.20 5.82 17.42
N ARG A 63 6.12 5.10 18.53
CA ARG A 63 5.25 3.94 18.73
C ARG A 63 3.78 4.32 18.59
N TYR A 64 3.38 5.44 19.20
CA TYR A 64 2.03 5.97 19.05
C TYR A 64 1.72 6.34 17.60
N ALA A 65 2.61 7.09 16.94
CA ALA A 65 2.41 7.49 15.55
C ALA A 65 2.29 6.28 14.61
N VAL A 66 3.17 5.29 14.76
CA VAL A 66 3.20 4.10 13.90
C VAL A 66 2.01 3.18 14.16
N SER A 67 1.45 3.18 15.38
CA SER A 67 0.24 2.40 15.73
C SER A 67 -0.96 2.68 14.82
N ARG A 68 -1.00 3.85 14.20
CA ARG A 68 -2.07 4.28 13.29
C ARG A 68 -1.99 3.63 11.91
N ILE A 69 -0.86 3.02 11.56
CA ILE A 69 -0.59 2.45 10.23
C ILE A 69 -0.09 1.01 10.25
N VAL A 70 0.02 0.38 11.42
CA VAL A 70 0.45 -1.01 11.56
C VAL A 70 -0.62 -1.86 12.21
N GLY A 71 -0.77 -3.10 11.73
CA GLY A 71 -1.63 -4.12 12.36
C GLY A 71 -0.98 -4.92 13.49
N ARG A 72 0.18 -4.48 14.03
CA ARG A 72 0.95 -5.18 15.07
C ARG A 72 1.14 -4.32 16.32
N ASP A 73 1.42 -4.96 17.45
CA ASP A 73 1.64 -4.27 18.72
C ASP A 73 2.88 -3.35 18.65
N PRO A 74 2.69 -2.01 18.68
CA PRO A 74 3.79 -1.05 18.61
C PRO A 74 4.69 -1.08 19.85
N GLN A 75 4.17 -1.54 21.00
CA GLN A 75 4.93 -1.55 22.26
C GLN A 75 6.09 -2.55 22.23
N SER A 76 6.02 -3.56 21.35
CA SER A 76 7.10 -4.51 21.10
C SER A 76 8.28 -3.93 20.29
N LEU A 77 8.12 -2.75 19.68
CA LEU A 77 9.07 -2.21 18.71
C LEU A 77 10.09 -1.29 19.37
N ASP A 78 11.38 -1.49 19.08
CA ASP A 78 12.42 -0.47 19.32
C ASP A 78 12.40 0.61 18.23
N ALA A 79 13.27 1.61 18.32
CA ALA A 79 13.31 2.71 17.34
C ALA A 79 13.54 2.23 15.90
N HIS A 80 14.37 1.21 15.72
CA HIS A 80 14.60 0.58 14.42
C HIS A 80 13.37 -0.17 13.92
N GLY A 81 12.68 -0.89 14.82
CA GLY A 81 11.43 -1.58 14.55
C GLY A 81 10.32 -0.62 14.14
N VAL A 82 10.20 0.54 14.81
CA VAL A 82 9.24 1.59 14.42
C VAL A 82 9.54 2.13 13.03
N ALA A 83 10.81 2.48 12.74
CA ALA A 83 11.21 2.97 11.43
C ALA A 83 10.96 1.93 10.33
N ARG A 84 11.33 0.68 10.59
CA ARG A 84 11.09 -0.44 9.67
C ARG A 84 9.59 -0.65 9.43
N ALA A 85 8.77 -0.61 10.48
CA ALA A 85 7.32 -0.75 10.38
C ALA A 85 6.69 0.33 9.51
N ALA A 86 7.13 1.57 9.64
CA ALA A 86 6.63 2.67 8.83
C ALA A 86 6.97 2.47 7.33
N ILE A 87 8.15 1.94 7.02
CA ILE A 87 8.59 1.66 5.65
C ILE A 87 7.83 0.46 5.06
N GLU A 88 7.62 -0.60 5.84
CA GLU A 88 6.79 -1.76 5.47
C GLU A 88 5.37 -1.29 5.14
N SER A 89 4.72 -0.57 6.07
CA SER A 89 3.38 -0.02 5.86
C SER A 89 3.30 0.90 4.65
N LEU A 90 4.33 1.73 4.40
CA LEU A 90 4.37 2.61 3.22
C LEU A 90 4.38 1.79 1.91
N ALA A 91 5.20 0.75 1.84
CA ALA A 91 5.33 -0.08 0.65
C ALA A 91 4.07 -0.91 0.39
N GLU A 92 3.54 -1.57 1.42
CA GLU A 92 2.29 -2.33 1.35
C GLU A 92 1.12 -1.44 0.91
N ASN A 93 0.91 -0.32 1.60
CA ASN A 93 -0.22 0.57 1.29
C ASN A 93 -0.04 1.38 0.00
N PHE A 94 1.18 1.45 -0.56
CA PHE A 94 1.35 1.99 -1.91
C PHE A 94 0.66 1.10 -2.95
N ALA A 95 0.76 -0.22 -2.82
CA ALA A 95 0.03 -1.14 -3.69
C ALA A 95 -1.49 -1.00 -3.47
N ASP A 96 -1.95 -1.18 -2.23
CA ASP A 96 -3.38 -1.33 -1.96
C ASP A 96 -4.15 0.00 -1.96
N GLY A 97 -3.49 1.07 -1.52
CA GLY A 97 -4.10 2.39 -1.31
C GLY A 97 -3.93 3.36 -2.48
N VAL A 98 -3.02 3.07 -3.42
CA VAL A 98 -2.68 3.99 -4.53
C VAL A 98 -2.65 3.26 -5.88
N VAL A 99 -1.89 2.18 -6.02
CA VAL A 99 -1.73 1.50 -7.31
C VAL A 99 -2.99 0.76 -7.73
N ALA A 100 -3.56 -0.06 -6.85
CA ALA A 100 -4.74 -0.85 -7.16
C ALA A 100 -6.01 -0.02 -7.42
N PRO A 101 -6.34 1.03 -6.63
CA PRO A 101 -7.45 1.92 -6.95
C PRO A 101 -7.33 2.55 -8.35
N VAL A 102 -6.15 3.08 -8.71
CA VAL A 102 -5.91 3.68 -10.03
C VAL A 102 -5.99 2.61 -11.13
N PHE A 103 -5.41 1.44 -10.92
CA PHE A 103 -5.47 0.34 -11.88
C PHE A 103 -6.91 -0.03 -12.23
N TRP A 104 -7.76 -0.23 -11.22
CA TRP A 104 -9.17 -0.56 -11.43
C TRP A 104 -9.98 0.61 -11.99
N TYR A 105 -9.62 1.85 -11.64
CA TYR A 105 -10.20 3.04 -12.27
C TYR A 105 -9.85 3.15 -13.76
N VAL A 106 -8.61 2.90 -14.15
CA VAL A 106 -8.18 2.92 -15.57
C VAL A 106 -8.88 1.82 -16.37
N LEU A 107 -9.06 0.62 -15.79
CA LEU A 107 -9.69 -0.50 -16.49
C LEU A 107 -11.22 -0.38 -16.62
N LEU A 108 -11.91 0.06 -15.56
CA LEU A 108 -13.36 -0.03 -15.47
C LEU A 108 -14.04 1.29 -15.05
N GLY A 109 -13.29 2.39 -14.89
CA GLY A 109 -13.78 3.67 -14.39
C GLY A 109 -14.19 3.62 -12.91
N LEU A 110 -15.11 4.52 -12.52
CA LEU A 110 -15.71 4.53 -11.18
C LEU A 110 -16.27 3.18 -10.69
N PRO A 111 -16.93 2.35 -11.52
CA PRO A 111 -17.33 1.00 -11.10
C PRO A 111 -16.18 0.16 -10.56
N GLY A 112 -15.03 0.13 -11.25
CA GLY A 112 -13.86 -0.63 -10.82
C GLY A 112 -13.24 -0.08 -9.54
N LEU A 113 -13.09 1.24 -9.47
CA LEU A 113 -12.56 1.92 -8.30
C LEU A 113 -13.38 1.62 -7.04
N LEU A 114 -14.71 1.77 -7.13
CA LEU A 114 -15.61 1.51 -6.00
C LEU A 114 -15.66 0.04 -5.63
N LEU A 115 -15.68 -0.86 -6.61
CA LEU A 115 -15.63 -2.30 -6.35
C LEU A 115 -14.37 -2.63 -5.55
N TYR A 116 -13.20 -2.25 -6.07
CA TYR A 116 -11.93 -2.51 -5.43
C TYR A 116 -11.90 -1.94 -4.02
N LYS A 117 -12.24 -0.66 -3.84
CA LYS A 117 -12.16 -0.02 -2.53
C LYS A 117 -13.13 -0.62 -1.52
N THR A 118 -14.29 -1.08 -1.98
CA THR A 118 -15.26 -1.80 -1.15
C THR A 118 -14.71 -3.14 -0.67
N ILE A 119 -14.08 -3.92 -1.56
CA ILE A 119 -13.47 -5.21 -1.19
C ILE A 119 -12.28 -5.01 -0.24
N ASN A 120 -11.39 -4.08 -0.56
CA ASN A 120 -10.22 -3.75 0.25
C ASN A 120 -10.60 -3.25 1.65
N THR A 121 -11.65 -2.43 1.74
CA THR A 121 -12.20 -1.99 3.03
C THR A 121 -12.84 -3.14 3.80
N ALA A 122 -13.57 -4.02 3.11
CA ALA A 122 -14.18 -5.20 3.75
C ALA A 122 -13.12 -6.14 4.33
N ASP A 123 -12.00 -6.35 3.64
CA ASP A 123 -10.89 -7.15 4.15
C ASP A 123 -10.27 -6.52 5.40
N SER A 124 -9.95 -5.23 5.35
CA SER A 124 -9.34 -4.50 6.47
C SER A 124 -10.24 -4.39 7.70
N MET A 125 -11.57 -4.27 7.53
CA MET A 125 -12.52 -4.09 8.64
C MET A 125 -13.06 -5.40 9.22
N ILE A 126 -13.22 -6.45 8.40
CA ILE A 126 -13.96 -7.66 8.78
C ILE A 126 -13.04 -8.89 8.79
N GLY A 127 -11.95 -8.88 8.01
CA GLY A 127 -10.99 -9.98 7.92
C GLY A 127 -10.20 -10.23 9.21
N HIS A 128 -10.19 -9.27 10.13
CA HIS A 128 -9.49 -9.40 11.41
C HIS A 128 -10.48 -9.39 12.57
N ARG A 129 -10.58 -10.52 13.29
CA ARG A 129 -11.04 -10.63 14.69
C ARG A 129 -12.52 -10.90 14.97
N ASN A 130 -13.19 -11.81 14.27
CA ASN A 130 -14.42 -12.36 14.84
C ASN A 130 -14.73 -13.79 14.38
N ASP A 131 -14.82 -14.73 15.33
CA ASP A 131 -15.33 -16.09 15.08
C ASP A 131 -16.71 -16.07 14.42
N LYS A 132 -17.48 -14.99 14.65
CA LYS A 132 -18.78 -14.72 14.06
C LYS A 132 -18.76 -14.47 12.54
N TYR A 133 -17.66 -13.96 11.97
CA TYR A 133 -17.59 -13.55 10.55
C TYR A 133 -16.46 -14.21 9.77
N ARG A 134 -15.88 -15.30 10.31
CA ARG A 134 -14.70 -15.97 9.76
C ARG A 134 -14.83 -16.32 8.27
N ASP A 135 -15.96 -16.88 7.85
CA ASP A 135 -16.16 -17.30 6.45
C ASP A 135 -16.30 -16.10 5.51
N PHE A 136 -16.93 -15.01 5.98
CA PHE A 136 -17.00 -13.76 5.24
C PHE A 136 -15.63 -13.10 5.12
N GLY A 137 -14.89 -13.00 6.23
CA GLY A 137 -13.55 -12.42 6.26
C GLY A 137 -12.57 -13.17 5.37
N MET A 138 -12.64 -14.51 5.34
CA MET A 138 -11.83 -15.33 4.45
C MET A 138 -12.19 -15.15 2.97
N ALA A 139 -13.48 -14.97 2.65
CA ALA A 139 -13.91 -14.70 1.28
C ALA A 139 -13.50 -13.29 0.81
N SER A 140 -13.59 -12.28 1.67
CA SER A 140 -13.11 -10.91 1.35
C SER A 140 -11.61 -10.87 1.17
N ALA A 141 -10.84 -11.53 2.06
CA ALA A 141 -9.37 -11.60 1.96
C ALA A 141 -8.92 -12.26 0.65
N ARG A 142 -9.55 -13.38 0.26
CA ARG A 142 -9.21 -14.05 -1.00
C ARG A 142 -9.55 -13.21 -2.22
N LEU A 143 -10.67 -12.49 -2.20
CA LEU A 143 -11.05 -11.63 -3.32
C LEU A 143 -10.14 -10.41 -3.40
N ASP A 144 -9.78 -9.80 -2.27
CA ASP A 144 -8.78 -8.72 -2.22
C ASP A 144 -7.44 -9.21 -2.78
N ASP A 145 -6.99 -10.40 -2.35
CA ASP A 145 -5.76 -11.02 -2.85
C ASP A 145 -5.79 -11.17 -4.37
N VAL A 146 -6.90 -11.62 -4.95
CA VAL A 146 -7.05 -11.75 -6.41
C VAL A 146 -7.01 -10.39 -7.10
N LEU A 147 -7.73 -9.39 -6.56
CA LEU A 147 -7.79 -8.05 -7.15
C LEU A 147 -6.45 -7.31 -7.07
N ASN A 148 -5.58 -7.69 -6.13
CA ASN A 148 -4.25 -7.12 -5.93
C ASN A 148 -3.10 -7.86 -6.64
N LEU A 149 -3.35 -9.00 -7.30
CA LEU A 149 -2.31 -9.77 -8.00
C LEU A 149 -1.52 -8.90 -9.00
N VAL A 150 -2.20 -8.23 -9.92
CA VAL A 150 -1.55 -7.37 -10.92
C VAL A 150 -1.09 -6.05 -10.31
N PRO A 151 -1.93 -5.31 -9.55
CA PRO A 151 -1.51 -4.06 -8.92
C PRO A 151 -0.26 -4.14 -8.05
N ALA A 152 -0.10 -5.18 -7.23
CA ALA A 152 1.05 -5.31 -6.34
C ALA A 152 2.37 -5.45 -7.12
N ARG A 153 2.34 -6.14 -8.26
CA ARG A 153 3.50 -6.29 -9.16
C ARG A 153 3.83 -4.97 -9.85
N ILE A 154 2.82 -4.23 -10.30
CA ILE A 154 2.99 -2.88 -10.84
C ILE A 154 3.59 -1.96 -9.77
N ALA A 155 3.09 -2.00 -8.54
CA ALA A 155 3.62 -1.22 -7.43
C ALA A 155 5.09 -1.52 -7.15
N GLY A 156 5.46 -2.80 -7.08
CA GLY A 156 6.86 -3.23 -6.95
C GLY A 156 7.73 -2.70 -8.09
N LEU A 157 7.29 -2.80 -9.34
CA LEU A 157 8.01 -2.27 -10.50
C LEU A 157 8.15 -0.76 -10.47
N LEU A 158 7.12 -0.02 -10.07
CA LEU A 158 7.18 1.44 -9.91
C LEU A 158 8.22 1.83 -8.85
N LEU A 159 8.30 1.10 -7.73
CA LEU A 159 9.34 1.32 -6.71
C LEU A 159 10.75 0.99 -7.25
N VAL A 160 10.91 -0.08 -8.04
CA VAL A 160 12.17 -0.41 -8.71
C VAL A 160 12.61 0.72 -9.65
N LEU A 161 11.68 1.24 -10.47
CA LEU A 161 11.94 2.31 -11.41
C LEU A 161 12.17 3.67 -10.73
N ALA A 162 11.57 3.89 -9.57
CA ALA A 162 11.77 5.09 -8.75
C ALA A 162 13.13 5.11 -8.04
N ALA A 163 13.73 3.94 -7.75
CA ALA A 163 14.97 3.82 -7.00
C ALA A 163 16.16 4.66 -7.51
N PRO A 164 16.43 4.82 -8.82
CA PRO A 164 17.52 5.66 -9.32
C PRO A 164 17.41 7.14 -8.92
N PHE A 165 16.20 7.62 -8.65
CA PHE A 165 15.92 9.02 -8.30
C PHE A 165 16.00 9.29 -6.79
N VAL A 166 16.24 8.26 -5.98
CA VAL A 166 16.34 8.36 -4.53
C VAL A 166 17.80 8.38 -4.10
N PRO A 167 18.20 9.22 -3.13
CA PRO A 167 19.55 9.21 -2.59
C PRO A 167 19.99 7.81 -2.13
N ARG A 168 21.10 7.34 -2.70
CA ARG A 168 21.66 5.99 -2.48
C ARG A 168 20.69 4.86 -2.82
N GLY A 169 19.74 5.10 -3.73
CA GLY A 169 18.81 4.09 -4.21
C GLY A 169 19.51 3.05 -5.09
N LYS A 170 19.10 1.79 -4.97
CA LYS A 170 19.73 0.65 -5.66
C LYS A 170 18.72 -0.06 -6.57
N PRO A 171 18.48 0.41 -7.81
CA PRO A 171 17.44 -0.16 -8.70
C PRO A 171 17.67 -1.64 -9.03
N VAL A 172 18.90 -2.05 -9.30
CA VAL A 172 19.23 -3.46 -9.58
C VAL A 172 18.96 -4.34 -8.35
N ALA A 173 19.35 -3.87 -7.16
CA ALA A 173 19.08 -4.59 -5.91
C ALA A 173 17.58 -4.64 -5.60
N ALA A 174 16.83 -3.58 -5.91
CA ALA A 174 15.36 -3.54 -5.80
C ALA A 174 14.72 -4.64 -6.66
N LEU A 175 15.09 -4.73 -7.94
CA LEU A 175 14.54 -5.74 -8.85
C LEU A 175 14.91 -7.17 -8.43
N VAL A 176 16.19 -7.41 -8.12
CA VAL A 176 16.67 -8.73 -7.69
C VAL A 176 15.99 -9.16 -6.39
N THR A 177 15.85 -8.24 -5.43
CA THR A 177 15.20 -8.53 -4.14
C THR A 177 13.71 -8.78 -4.33
N MET A 178 13.03 -7.96 -5.14
CA MET A 178 11.62 -8.13 -5.46
C MET A 178 11.34 -9.53 -6.03
N VAL A 179 12.06 -9.93 -7.08
CA VAL A 179 11.83 -11.22 -7.74
C VAL A 179 12.20 -12.40 -6.83
N ARG A 180 13.28 -12.29 -6.06
CA ARG A 180 13.76 -13.37 -5.20
C ARG A 180 12.91 -13.56 -3.95
N ASP A 181 12.52 -12.47 -3.30
CA ASP A 181 12.01 -12.50 -1.93
C ASP A 181 10.52 -12.21 -1.83
N ALA A 182 9.82 -11.71 -2.86
CA ALA A 182 8.40 -11.37 -2.74
C ALA A 182 7.53 -12.54 -2.23
N GLY A 183 7.86 -13.78 -2.60
CA GLY A 183 7.16 -14.99 -2.14
C GLY A 183 7.46 -15.39 -0.69
N HIS A 184 8.33 -14.69 0.02
CA HIS A 184 8.57 -14.90 1.46
C HIS A 184 7.51 -14.26 2.35
N HIS A 185 6.75 -13.30 1.82
CA HIS A 185 5.66 -12.67 2.56
C HIS A 185 4.43 -13.60 2.62
N ARG A 186 3.65 -13.52 3.69
CA ARG A 186 2.44 -14.35 3.89
C ARG A 186 1.33 -14.02 2.90
N SER A 187 1.18 -12.73 2.57
CA SER A 187 0.29 -12.27 1.51
C SER A 187 0.98 -12.50 0.17
N PRO A 188 0.26 -13.04 -0.84
CA PRO A 188 0.78 -13.21 -2.20
C PRO A 188 1.10 -11.88 -2.89
N ASN A 189 0.70 -10.74 -2.30
CA ASN A 189 0.77 -9.41 -2.87
C ASN A 189 1.74 -8.49 -2.12
N SER A 190 1.62 -8.32 -0.80
CA SER A 190 2.40 -7.30 -0.06
C SER A 190 3.91 -7.50 -0.18
N GLY A 191 4.37 -8.74 -0.40
CA GLY A 191 5.80 -9.03 -0.58
C GLY A 191 6.43 -8.37 -1.81
N TRP A 192 5.66 -8.08 -2.87
CA TRP A 192 6.18 -7.43 -4.08
C TRP A 192 6.67 -6.00 -3.83
N PRO A 193 5.84 -5.06 -3.36
CA PRO A 193 6.29 -3.71 -3.08
C PRO A 193 7.27 -3.65 -1.90
N GLU A 194 7.09 -4.47 -0.85
CA GLU A 194 8.01 -4.48 0.29
C GLU A 194 9.42 -4.95 -0.09
N ALA A 195 9.54 -6.04 -0.86
CA ALA A 195 10.84 -6.53 -1.31
C ALA A 195 11.52 -5.56 -2.28
N ALA A 196 10.75 -4.87 -3.13
CA ALA A 196 11.26 -3.79 -3.97
C ALA A 196 11.81 -2.63 -3.12
N ALA A 197 11.06 -2.18 -2.11
CA ALA A 197 11.50 -1.13 -1.18
C ALA A 197 12.74 -1.56 -0.38
N ALA A 198 12.78 -2.80 0.12
CA ALA A 198 13.91 -3.35 0.85
C ALA A 198 15.20 -3.30 0.01
N GLY A 199 15.13 -3.79 -1.24
CA GLY A 199 16.27 -3.75 -2.15
C GLY A 199 16.67 -2.34 -2.56
N ALA A 200 15.70 -1.45 -2.84
CA ALA A 200 15.95 -0.07 -3.21
C ALA A 200 16.66 0.72 -2.11
N LEU A 201 16.27 0.49 -0.85
CA LEU A 201 16.77 1.23 0.31
C LEU A 201 17.97 0.57 1.01
N ASP A 202 18.39 -0.61 0.55
CA ASP A 202 19.45 -1.42 1.17
C ASP A 202 19.10 -1.87 2.60
N LEU A 203 17.84 -2.29 2.79
CA LEU A 203 17.27 -2.75 4.05
C LEU A 203 16.96 -4.25 4.02
N ALA A 204 16.80 -4.82 5.22
CA ALA A 204 16.07 -6.05 5.43
C ALA A 204 14.74 -5.71 6.11
N LEU A 205 13.63 -5.94 5.41
CA LEU A 205 12.26 -5.72 5.87
C LEU A 205 11.58 -7.06 6.22
N GLY A 206 10.45 -7.00 6.91
CA GLY A 206 9.78 -8.18 7.47
C GLY A 206 10.59 -8.73 8.65
N GLY A 207 10.95 -10.00 8.55
CA GLY A 207 11.72 -10.69 9.57
C GLY A 207 10.90 -11.06 10.82
N PRO A 208 11.51 -11.80 11.77
CA PRO A 208 10.78 -12.33 12.91
C PRO A 208 10.13 -11.24 13.76
N ARG A 209 8.85 -11.42 14.09
CA ARG A 209 8.08 -10.51 14.96
C ARG A 209 7.95 -11.13 16.34
N LYS A 210 8.20 -10.34 17.39
CA LYS A 210 7.99 -10.75 18.78
C LYS A 210 6.72 -10.09 19.31
N TYR A 211 5.76 -10.91 19.71
CA TYR A 211 4.58 -10.53 20.49
C TYR A 211 4.72 -11.08 21.92
N PRO A 212 3.97 -10.55 22.91
CA PRO A 212 3.90 -11.16 24.24
C PRO A 212 3.49 -12.65 24.14
N GLY A 213 4.45 -13.55 24.40
CA GLY A 213 4.23 -15.01 24.37
C GLY A 213 4.26 -15.70 22.99
N LEU A 214 4.49 -14.97 21.89
CA LEU A 214 4.53 -15.55 20.53
C LEU A 214 5.64 -14.91 19.69
N VAL A 215 6.46 -15.74 19.05
CA VAL A 215 7.37 -15.29 17.98
C VAL A 215 6.81 -15.79 16.67
N VAL A 216 6.53 -14.87 15.75
CA VAL A 216 6.15 -15.21 14.38
C VAL A 216 7.42 -15.15 13.53
N ASP A 217 7.86 -16.31 13.05
CA ASP A 217 9.06 -16.46 12.25
C ASP A 217 8.78 -16.08 10.78
N GLU A 218 8.57 -14.78 10.53
CA GLU A 218 8.52 -14.25 9.18
C GLU A 218 9.93 -14.17 8.59
N LYS A 219 10.06 -14.53 7.31
CA LYS A 219 11.31 -14.43 6.58
C LYS A 219 11.66 -12.97 6.28
N TRP A 220 12.95 -12.68 6.17
CA TRP A 220 13.42 -11.37 5.74
C TRP A 220 13.22 -11.17 4.23
N LEU A 221 12.84 -9.95 3.87
CA LEU A 221 12.85 -9.42 2.51
C LEU A 221 14.09 -8.52 2.36
N GLY A 222 14.98 -8.87 1.43
CA GLY A 222 16.26 -8.18 1.26
C GLY A 222 17.38 -8.72 2.13
N LYS A 223 18.61 -8.35 1.74
CA LYS A 223 19.87 -8.71 2.42
C LYS A 223 20.59 -7.48 3.00
N GLY A 224 19.90 -6.35 3.02
CA GLY A 224 20.45 -5.11 3.56
C GLY A 224 20.48 -5.13 5.08
N ARG A 225 20.59 -3.95 5.67
CA ARG A 225 20.59 -3.82 7.13
C ARG A 225 19.18 -3.95 7.70
N ALA A 226 19.06 -4.71 8.79
CA ALA A 226 17.80 -4.80 9.54
C ALA A 226 17.53 -3.55 10.41
N ARG A 227 18.57 -2.81 10.77
CA ARG A 227 18.48 -1.58 11.57
C ARG A 227 18.08 -0.41 10.67
N ALA A 228 16.78 -0.21 10.49
CA ALA A 228 16.23 0.96 9.79
C ALA A 228 16.39 2.22 10.64
N GLU A 229 16.70 3.35 10.02
CA GLU A 229 16.93 4.61 10.71
C GLU A 229 15.94 5.67 10.24
N LEU A 230 15.89 6.81 10.95
CA LEU A 230 15.06 7.95 10.57
C LEU A 230 15.33 8.44 9.13
N ALA A 231 16.59 8.37 8.68
CA ALA A 231 16.96 8.73 7.31
C ALA A 231 16.28 7.83 6.27
N ASP A 232 15.95 6.58 6.62
CA ASP A 232 15.29 5.66 5.71
C ASP A 232 13.82 5.89 5.56
N ILE A 233 13.15 6.36 6.61
CA ILE A 233 11.75 6.78 6.48
C ILE A 233 11.67 7.90 5.44
N HIS A 234 12.56 8.89 5.50
CA HIS A 234 12.61 9.96 4.50
C HIS A 234 12.99 9.45 3.10
N ARG A 235 13.93 8.52 2.98
CA ARG A 235 14.27 7.90 1.68
C ARG A 235 13.11 7.08 1.12
N ALA A 236 12.36 6.38 1.96
CA ALA A 236 11.17 5.62 1.57
C ALA A 236 10.04 6.56 1.12
N LEU A 237 9.81 7.67 1.84
CA LEU A 237 8.87 8.71 1.42
C LEU A 237 9.27 9.34 0.07
N HIS A 238 10.56 9.56 -0.18
CA HIS A 238 11.03 10.04 -1.47
C HIS A 238 10.80 8.99 -2.58
N LEU A 239 11.13 7.72 -2.32
CA LEU A 239 10.87 6.60 -3.23
C LEU A 239 9.39 6.52 -3.61
N TYR A 240 8.53 6.58 -2.61
CA TYR A 240 7.08 6.61 -2.76
C TYR A 240 6.60 7.79 -3.61
N THR A 241 7.05 9.01 -3.30
CA THR A 241 6.65 10.21 -4.07
C THR A 241 7.04 10.10 -5.53
N VAL A 242 8.25 9.64 -5.85
CA VAL A 242 8.68 9.41 -7.24
C VAL A 242 7.82 8.33 -7.90
N ALA A 243 7.52 7.23 -7.21
CA ALA A 243 6.68 6.17 -7.73
C ALA A 243 5.24 6.67 -8.03
N CYS A 244 4.67 7.51 -7.17
CA CYS A 244 3.37 8.16 -7.43
C CYS A 244 3.41 9.07 -8.66
N LEU A 245 4.49 9.86 -8.84
CA LEU A 245 4.65 10.70 -10.02
C LEU A 245 4.78 9.87 -11.31
N MET A 246 5.51 8.76 -11.27
CA MET A 246 5.60 7.82 -12.39
C MET A 246 4.25 7.21 -12.74
N GLN A 247 3.47 6.82 -11.73
CA GLN A 247 2.12 6.30 -11.93
C GLN A 247 1.20 7.35 -12.56
N ALA A 248 1.23 8.59 -12.06
CA ALA A 248 0.46 9.68 -12.65
C ALA A 248 0.86 9.93 -14.11
N GLY A 249 2.17 9.93 -14.41
CA GLY A 249 2.69 10.04 -15.78
C GLY A 249 2.22 8.90 -16.68
N LEU A 250 2.18 7.65 -16.18
CA LEU A 250 1.66 6.51 -16.93
C LEU A 250 0.18 6.68 -17.27
N VAL A 251 -0.64 7.12 -16.31
CA VAL A 251 -2.08 7.37 -16.54
C VAL A 251 -2.28 8.48 -17.57
N ILE A 252 -1.56 9.59 -17.44
CA ILE A 252 -1.63 10.70 -18.41
C ILE A 252 -1.22 10.23 -19.81
N GLY A 253 -0.14 9.44 -19.92
CA GLY A 253 0.31 8.88 -21.19
C GLY A 253 -0.72 7.95 -21.82
N LEU A 254 -1.38 7.09 -21.03
CA LEU A 254 -2.45 6.23 -21.52
C LEU A 254 -3.66 7.02 -22.03
N LEU A 255 -4.06 8.07 -21.32
CA LEU A 255 -5.15 8.96 -21.74
C LEU A 255 -4.81 9.70 -23.03
N TRP A 256 -3.56 10.13 -23.18
CA TRP A 256 -3.10 10.85 -24.38
C TRP A 256 -3.11 9.96 -25.63
N LEU A 257 -2.81 8.67 -25.49
CA LEU A 257 -2.88 7.69 -26.60
C LEU A 257 -4.33 7.36 -27.04
N GLN A 258 -5.32 7.71 -26.23
CA GLN A 258 -6.74 7.47 -26.50
C GLN A 258 -7.47 8.69 -27.09
N ALA A 259 -6.81 9.85 -27.12
CA ALA A 259 -7.32 11.13 -27.65
C ALA A 259 -6.92 11.31 -29.12
#